data_AF-A0A6M0BJE4-F1
#
_entry.id   AF-A0A6M0BJE4-F1
#
_cell.length_a   1.000
_cell.length_b   1.000
_cell.length_c   1.000
_cell.angle_alpha   90.00
_cell.angle_beta   90.00
_cell.angle_gamma   90.00
#
_symmetry.space_group_name_H-M   'P 1'
#
loop_
_entity.id
_entity.type
_entity.pdbx_description
1 polymer ?
#
loop_
_entity_poly.entity_id
_entity_poly.type
_entity_poly.pdbx_seq_one_letter_code
_entity_poly.pdbx_strand_id
1 'polypeptide(L)'
;MNLSQLLQDISLKGVKLWNNGGKLRTEGSQEVLTTDVMAELEQYKSEILQLLNENPDISQVHSLSYGQKDIWFLWQLSPQSHNYNVSFSVRIYSLVDLTIWQQVFQALRERHPL
;
A
#
# COMPACT_ATOMS: atom_id res chain seq x y z
N MET A 1 5.84 17.09 10.31
CA MET A 1 6.16 15.65 10.28
C MET A 1 5.15 14.93 9.41
N ASN A 2 5.56 13.94 8.62
CA ASN A 2 4.62 13.19 7.78
C ASN A 2 4.17 11.92 8.51
N LEU A 3 2.98 11.94 9.11
CA LEU A 3 2.45 10.83 9.91
C LEU A 3 2.18 9.58 9.06
N SER A 4 1.81 9.73 7.79
CA SER A 4 1.62 8.56 6.92
C SER A 4 2.94 7.84 6.68
N GLN A 5 4.01 8.58 6.43
CA GLN A 5 5.34 8.01 6.24
C GLN A 5 5.85 7.33 7.52
N LEU A 6 5.63 7.93 8.69
CA LEU A 6 5.96 7.30 9.98
C LEU A 6 5.26 5.93 10.13
N LEU A 7 3.95 5.87 9.89
CA LEU A 7 3.18 4.63 10.00
C LEU A 7 3.65 3.57 9.00
N GLN A 8 3.99 3.99 7.77
CA GLN A 8 4.50 3.11 6.73
C GLN A 8 5.88 2.56 7.10
N ASP A 9 6.79 3.41 7.58
CA ASP A 9 8.14 2.99 7.99
C ASP A 9 8.11 2.01 9.16
N ILE A 10 7.22 2.23 10.14
CA ILE A 10 7.02 1.30 11.26
C ILE A 10 6.46 -0.03 10.75
N SER A 11 5.50 0.01 9.81
CA SER A 11 4.91 -1.20 9.22
C SER A 11 5.88 -2.01 8.37
N LEU A 12 6.72 -1.36 7.56
CA LEU A 12 7.78 -2.01 6.79
C LEU A 12 8.80 -2.73 7.67
N LYS A 13 8.95 -2.31 8.93
CA LYS A 13 9.79 -2.98 9.94
C LYS A 13 9.06 -4.11 10.69
N GLY A 14 7.82 -4.43 10.32
CA GLY A 14 7.08 -5.58 10.82
C GLY A 14 6.14 -5.29 11.99
N VAL A 15 5.78 -4.02 12.23
CA VAL A 15 4.81 -3.65 13.28
C VAL A 15 3.48 -3.24 12.65
N LYS A 16 2.41 -3.96 12.98
CA LYS A 16 1.05 -3.61 12.56
C LYS A 16 0.48 -2.53 13.47
N LEU A 17 -0.14 -1.52 12.87
CA LEU A 17 -0.88 -0.47 13.59
C LEU A 17 -2.30 -0.39 13.08
N TRP A 18 -3.28 -0.34 13.98
CA TRP A 18 -4.69 -0.20 13.62
C TRP A 18 -5.47 0.57 14.68
N ASN A 19 -6.60 1.15 14.26
CA ASN A 19 -7.57 1.74 15.17
C ASN A 19 -8.54 0.66 15.67
N ASN A 20 -8.68 0.55 17.00
CA ASN A 20 -9.72 -0.26 17.64
C ASN A 20 -10.57 0.60 18.57
N GLY A 21 -11.68 1.12 18.05
CA GLY A 21 -12.65 1.90 18.84
C GLY A 21 -12.06 3.18 19.45
N GLY A 22 -11.18 3.88 18.73
CA GLY A 22 -10.50 5.09 19.20
C GLY A 22 -9.26 4.81 20.04
N LYS A 23 -8.77 3.56 20.07
CA LYS A 23 -7.50 3.20 20.70
C LYS A 23 -6.54 2.72 19.63
N LEU A 24 -5.37 3.35 19.59
CA LEU A 24 -4.28 2.93 18.72
C LEU A 24 -3.70 1.63 19.28
N ARG A 25 -3.68 0.60 18.44
CA ARG A 25 -3.10 -0.71 18.78
C ARG A 25 -1.88 -0.97 17.91
N THR A 26 -0.89 -1.59 18.52
CA THR A 26 0.35 -2.00 17.86
C THR A 26 0.63 -3.47 18.15
N GLU A 27 1.12 -4.20 17.15
CA GLU A 27 1.54 -5.60 17.25
C GLU A 27 2.80 -5.81 16.42
N GLY A 28 3.84 -6.43 16.99
CA GLY A 28 5.08 -6.72 16.27
C GLY A 28 6.32 -6.62 17.15
N SER A 29 7.49 -6.46 16.51
CA SER A 29 8.78 -6.45 17.22
C SER A 29 8.92 -5.27 18.17
N GLN A 30 9.26 -5.56 19.44
CA GLN A 30 9.58 -4.55 20.44
C GLN A 30 10.87 -3.79 20.13
N GLU A 31 11.72 -4.30 19.25
CA GLU A 31 12.94 -3.59 18.80
C GLU A 31 12.62 -2.33 17.98
N VAL A 32 11.46 -2.31 17.30
CA VAL A 32 11.00 -1.17 16.50
C VAL A 32 10.23 -0.17 17.37
N LEU A 33 9.46 -0.68 18.34
CA LEU A 33 8.68 0.11 19.30
C LEU A 33 9.56 0.64 20.44
N THR A 34 10.60 1.37 20.08
CA THR A 34 11.48 2.06 21.02
C THR A 34 10.72 3.14 21.81
N THR A 35 11.29 3.58 22.93
CA THR A 35 10.68 4.63 23.77
C THR A 35 10.39 5.91 23.00
N ASP A 36 11.28 6.30 22.08
CA ASP A 36 11.12 7.49 21.25
C ASP A 36 9.95 7.35 20.27
N VAL A 37 9.85 6.20 19.58
CA VAL A 37 8.73 5.92 18.66
C VAL A 37 7.41 5.90 19.42
N MET A 38 7.37 5.30 20.62
CA MET A 38 6.16 5.28 21.44
C MET A 38 5.77 6.68 21.93
N ALA A 39 6.73 7.53 22.29
CA ALA A 39 6.47 8.91 22.66
C ALA A 39 5.91 9.71 21.48
N GLU A 40 6.43 9.49 20.27
CA GLU A 40 5.97 10.11 19.03
C GLU A 40 4.55 9.67 18.66
N LEU A 41 4.24 8.37 18.77
CA LEU A 41 2.89 7.84 18.55
C LEU A 41 1.88 8.39 19.57
N GLU A 42 2.28 8.59 20.82
CA GLU A 42 1.39 9.17 21.84
C GLU A 42 1.21 10.68 21.64
N GLN A 43 2.25 11.40 21.18
CA GLN A 43 2.18 12.83 20.87
C GLN A 43 1.18 13.14 19.75
N TYR A 44 1.11 12.31 18.71
CA TYR A 44 0.25 12.52 17.53
C TYR A 44 -0.92 11.52 17.45
N LYS A 45 -1.31 10.94 18.58
CA LYS A 45 -2.31 9.86 18.65
C LYS A 45 -3.65 10.22 18.05
N SER A 46 -4.13 11.43 18.30
CA SER A 46 -5.44 11.89 17.81
C SER A 46 -5.45 11.98 16.28
N GLU A 47 -4.40 12.55 15.70
CA GLU A 47 -4.20 12.68 14.27
C GLU A 47 -3.98 11.33 13.60
N ILE A 48 -3.21 10.42 14.23
CA ILE A 48 -3.00 9.06 13.74
C ILE A 48 -4.31 8.28 13.71
N LEU A 49 -5.14 8.39 14.75
CA LEU A 49 -6.45 7.72 14.79
C LEU A 49 -7.42 8.26 13.74
N GLN A 50 -7.39 9.58 13.50
CA GLN A 50 -8.17 10.18 12.41
C GLN A 50 -7.68 9.66 11.06
N LEU A 51 -6.37 9.63 10.84
CA LEU A 51 -5.76 9.14 9.59
C LEU A 51 -6.10 7.67 9.32
N LEU A 52 -6.03 6.81 10.35
CA LEU A 52 -6.40 5.39 10.24
C LEU A 52 -7.90 5.16 10.03
N ASN A 53 -8.76 6.12 10.44
CA ASN A 53 -10.18 6.06 10.11
C ASN A 53 -10.46 6.46 8.67
N GLU A 54 -9.77 7.49 8.17
CA GLU A 54 -9.91 7.97 6.79
C GLU A 54 -9.29 7.00 5.78
N ASN A 55 -8.18 6.35 6.16
CA ASN A 55 -7.48 5.37 5.35
C ASN A 55 -6.98 4.19 6.20
N PRO A 56 -7.81 3.15 6.40
CA PRO A 56 -7.47 1.97 7.21
C PRO A 56 -6.24 1.20 6.72
N ASP A 57 -5.93 1.31 5.42
CA ASP A 57 -4.85 0.55 4.77
C ASP A 57 -3.54 1.34 4.70
N ILE A 58 -3.48 2.56 5.27
CA ILE A 58 -2.27 3.40 5.24
C ILE A 58 -1.06 2.77 5.92
N SER A 59 -1.28 1.86 6.87
CA SER A 59 -0.27 1.06 7.55
C SER A 59 -0.11 -0.34 6.93
N GLN A 60 -0.88 -0.71 5.92
CA GLN A 60 -0.77 -2.01 5.22
C GLN A 60 0.21 -1.90 4.05
N VAL A 61 1.45 -1.55 4.36
CA VAL A 61 2.53 -1.48 3.36
C VAL A 61 3.40 -2.73 3.41
N HIS A 62 3.86 -3.13 2.23
CA HIS A 62 4.72 -4.28 2.05
C HIS A 62 5.99 -3.87 1.31
N SER A 63 7.08 -4.55 1.61
CA SER A 63 8.31 -4.39 0.83
C SER A 63 8.08 -4.83 -0.61
N LEU A 64 8.62 -4.06 -1.55
CA LEU A 64 8.67 -4.46 -2.96
C LEU A 64 9.32 -5.85 -3.08
N SER A 65 8.73 -6.69 -3.90
CA SER A 65 9.34 -7.94 -4.33
C SER A 65 10.65 -7.68 -5.07
N TYR A 66 11.53 -8.68 -5.18
CA TYR A 66 12.79 -8.54 -5.91
C TYR A 66 12.58 -8.07 -7.36
N GLY A 67 11.62 -8.66 -8.09
CA GLY A 67 11.31 -8.24 -9.45
C GLY A 67 10.77 -6.80 -9.55
N GLN A 68 9.99 -6.35 -8.56
CA GLN A 68 9.55 -4.94 -8.50
C GLN A 68 10.72 -3.99 -8.25
N LYS A 69 11.68 -4.35 -7.38
CA LYS A 69 12.90 -3.57 -7.15
C LYS A 69 13.75 -3.47 -8.40
N ASP A 70 13.90 -4.56 -9.14
CA ASP A 70 14.68 -4.59 -10.38
C ASP A 70 14.07 -3.66 -11.44
N ILE A 71 12.76 -3.75 -11.66
CA ILE A 71 12.06 -2.88 -12.61
C ILE A 71 12.17 -1.41 -12.18
N TRP A 72 12.01 -1.11 -10.88
CA TRP A 72 12.16 0.24 -10.35
C TRP A 72 13.56 0.80 -10.56
N PHE A 73 14.60 0.00 -10.30
CA PHE A 73 15.99 0.37 -10.54
C PHE A 73 16.26 0.63 -12.03
N LEU A 74 15.77 -0.24 -12.92
CA LEU A 74 15.89 -0.05 -14.37
C LEU A 74 15.19 1.23 -14.84
N TRP A 75 14.03 1.56 -14.26
CA TRP A 75 13.35 2.82 -14.54
C TRP A 75 14.19 4.03 -14.11
N GLN A 76 14.84 3.99 -12.94
CA GLN A 76 15.72 5.09 -12.49
C GLN A 76 16.89 5.34 -13.44
N LEU A 77 17.43 4.29 -14.07
CA LEU A 77 18.52 4.41 -15.05
C LEU A 77 18.07 5.04 -16.37
N SER A 78 16.80 4.85 -16.76
CA SER A 78 16.25 5.42 -17.99
C SER A 78 14.75 5.71 -17.88
N PRO A 79 14.36 6.82 -17.23
CA PRO A 79 12.95 7.10 -16.91
C PRO A 79 12.03 7.28 -18.12
N GLN A 80 12.61 7.58 -19.29
CA GLN A 80 11.90 7.77 -20.56
C GLN A 80 11.79 6.47 -21.38
N SER A 81 12.43 5.39 -20.92
CA SER A 81 12.39 4.10 -21.60
C SER A 81 11.08 3.37 -21.33
N HIS A 82 10.53 2.77 -22.39
CA HIS A 82 9.32 1.96 -22.33
C HIS A 82 9.64 0.45 -22.46
N ASN A 83 10.92 0.07 -22.46
CA ASN A 83 11.38 -1.29 -22.82
C ASN A 83 10.82 -2.39 -21.90
N TYR A 84 10.41 -2.05 -20.69
CA TYR A 84 9.92 -2.99 -19.67
C TYR A 84 8.38 -3.00 -19.58
N ASN A 85 7.70 -2.24 -20.43
CA ASN A 85 6.26 -2.27 -20.54
C ASN A 85 5.86 -3.37 -21.54
N VAL A 86 5.16 -4.39 -21.06
CA VAL A 86 4.60 -5.44 -21.93
C VAL A 86 3.22 -5.00 -22.38
N SER A 87 3.03 -4.90 -23.70
CA SER A 87 1.72 -4.67 -24.30
C SER A 87 1.17 -5.96 -24.89
N PHE A 88 -0.07 -6.28 -24.59
CA PHE A 88 -0.78 -7.43 -25.14
C PHE A 88 -2.10 -6.98 -25.74
N SER A 89 -2.41 -7.45 -26.94
CA SER A 89 -3.65 -7.12 -27.64
C SER A 89 -4.41 -8.40 -28.00
N VAL A 90 -5.74 -8.35 -27.86
CA VAL A 90 -6.64 -9.44 -28.21
C VAL A 90 -7.75 -8.90 -29.08
N ARG A 91 -8.15 -9.69 -30.07
CA ARG A 91 -9.34 -9.41 -30.88
C ARG A 91 -10.45 -10.38 -30.52
N ILE A 92 -11.61 -9.82 -30.19
CA ILE A 92 -12.84 -10.58 -29.92
C ILE A 92 -13.67 -10.58 -31.20
N TYR A 93 -14.04 -11.76 -31.69
CA TYR A 93 -14.81 -11.94 -32.93
C TYR A 93 -16.32 -12.07 -32.71
N SER A 94 -16.79 -11.88 -31.48
CA SER A 94 -18.21 -11.85 -31.11
C SER A 94 -18.66 -10.44 -30.78
N LEU A 95 -19.98 -10.24 -30.65
CA LEU A 95 -20.53 -9.03 -30.04
C LEU A 95 -20.02 -8.90 -28.60
N VAL A 96 -19.68 -7.67 -28.21
CA VAL A 96 -19.16 -7.33 -26.89
C VAL A 96 -20.18 -6.43 -26.20
N ASP A 97 -20.66 -6.84 -25.03
CA ASP A 97 -21.43 -5.97 -24.14
C ASP A 97 -20.46 -5.25 -23.19
N LEU A 98 -20.30 -3.94 -23.39
CA LEU A 98 -19.40 -3.12 -22.59
C LEU A 98 -19.80 -3.07 -21.10
N THR A 99 -21.10 -3.18 -20.79
CA THR A 99 -21.60 -3.16 -19.42
C THR A 99 -21.13 -4.39 -18.65
N ILE A 100 -21.23 -5.56 -19.27
CA ILE A 100 -20.77 -6.82 -18.69
C ILE A 100 -19.24 -6.77 -18.49
N TRP A 101 -18.50 -6.25 -19.48
CA TRP A 101 -17.05 -6.14 -19.39
C TRP A 101 -16.57 -5.23 -18.25
N GLN A 102 -17.24 -4.09 -18.04
CA GLN A 102 -16.94 -3.21 -16.91
C GLN A 102 -17.15 -3.93 -15.57
N GLN A 103 -18.25 -4.67 -15.41
CA GLN A 103 -18.54 -5.44 -14.20
C GLN A 103 -17.49 -6.54 -13.96
N VAL A 104 -17.07 -7.24 -15.02
CA VAL A 104 -16.03 -8.28 -14.92
C VAL A 104 -14.70 -7.68 -14.46
N PHE A 105 -14.25 -6.58 -15.07
CA PHE A 105 -13.00 -5.94 -14.65
C PHE A 105 -13.07 -5.37 -13.23
N GLN A 106 -14.22 -4.83 -12.83
CA GLN A 106 -14.43 -4.39 -11.45
C GLN A 106 -14.31 -5.56 -10.48
N ALA A 107 -14.96 -6.69 -10.76
CA ALA A 107 -14.88 -7.88 -9.91
C ALA A 107 -13.45 -8.46 -9.84
N LEU A 108 -12.69 -8.44 -10.95
CA LEU A 108 -11.29 -8.87 -10.96
C LEU A 108 -10.42 -7.97 -10.07
N ARG A 109 -10.62 -6.65 -10.14
CA ARG A 109 -9.88 -5.67 -9.32
C ARG A 109 -10.20 -5.85 -7.83
N GLU A 110 -11.47 -6.05 -7.48
CA GLU A 110 -11.90 -6.26 -6.08
C GLU A 110 -11.34 -7.57 -5.52
N ARG A 111 -11.24 -8.61 -6.35
CA ARG A 111 -10.64 -9.90 -5.96
C ARG A 111 -9.12 -9.85 -5.81
N HIS A 112 -8.45 -8.99 -6.58
CA HIS A 112 -6.99 -8.91 -6.67
C HIS A 112 -6.49 -7.48 -6.42
N PRO A 113 -6.41 -7.04 -5.15
CA PRO A 113 -5.82 -5.75 -4.80
C PRO A 113 -4.33 -5.72 -5.20
N LEU A 114 -3.88 -4.55 -5.68
CA LEU A 114 -2.51 -4.27 -6.11
C LEU A 114 -1.63 -3.79 -4.95
#